data_AF-A0A6A4QHK6-F1
#
_entry.id   AF-A0A6A4QHK6-F1
#
_cell.length_a   1.000
_cell.length_b   1.000
_cell.length_c   1.000
_cell.angle_alpha   90.00
_cell.angle_beta   90.00
_cell.angle_gamma   90.00
#
_symmetry.space_group_name_H-M   'P 1'
#
loop_
_entity.id
_entity.type
_entity.pdbx_description
1 polymer ?
#
loop_
_entity_poly.entity_id
_entity_poly.type
_entity_poly.pdbx_seq_one_letter_code
_entity_poly.pdbx_strand_id
1 'polypeptide(L)'
;MWRCVARRLSTPVATNRSNPRSFISRFFSSGENSSYTVVDHKYDAVVVGAGGAGLRAAIGLSEHGFNTACITKLFPTRSHTVAAQGGINAALGNMSEDDWRWHMYDTVKGSDWLVQAVCSTGDQDAIQYMCREAPNAVIELENYGLPFSRTEDGKIYQRAFGGQSLNYGMGRQAFRCACAADRTGHALLHTLYGQAMKHNTLFFVEYFALDLLMNNDGKLIQKMICFT
;
A
#
# COMPACT_ATOMS: atom_id res chain seq x y z
N MET A 1 -12.77 -9.12 14.04
CA MET A 1 -12.25 -9.37 15.41
C MET A 1 -10.87 -9.98 15.25
N TRP A 2 -9.84 -9.15 15.22
CA TRP A 2 -8.44 -9.47 14.91
C TRP A 2 -7.66 -9.74 16.18
N ARG A 3 -6.79 -10.76 16.20
CA ARG A 3 -6.08 -11.21 17.39
C ARG A 3 -4.62 -10.80 17.37
N CYS A 4 -4.21 -9.92 18.28
CA CYS A 4 -2.81 -9.61 18.51
C CYS A 4 -2.27 -10.41 19.69
N VAL A 5 -1.08 -11.00 19.56
CA VAL A 5 -0.46 -11.85 20.57
C VAL A 5 0.82 -11.16 21.07
N ALA A 6 0.87 -10.80 22.35
CA ALA A 6 2.02 -10.14 22.97
C ALA A 6 2.65 -11.01 24.07
N ARG A 7 3.99 -11.00 24.16
CA ARG A 7 4.78 -11.68 25.21
C ARG A 7 4.99 -10.74 26.40
N ARG A 8 4.69 -11.19 27.63
CA ARG A 8 5.13 -10.48 28.85
C ARG A 8 6.61 -10.76 29.11
N LEU A 9 7.41 -9.72 29.30
CA LEU A 9 8.64 -9.80 30.10
C LEU A 9 8.23 -9.86 31.58
N SER A 10 8.40 -11.02 32.20
CA SER A 10 8.08 -11.23 33.61
C SER A 10 9.20 -10.70 34.52
N THR A 11 8.94 -9.63 35.26
CA THR A 11 9.67 -9.30 36.50
C THR A 11 8.86 -9.79 37.71
N PRO A 12 9.47 -10.48 38.70
CA PRO A 12 8.73 -11.00 39.84
C PRO A 12 8.58 -9.91 40.91
N VAL A 13 7.35 -9.58 41.33
CA VAL A 13 7.10 -8.81 42.56
C VAL A 13 5.94 -9.43 43.33
N ALA A 14 6.13 -9.47 44.65
CA ALA A 14 5.50 -10.32 45.65
C ALA A 14 3.99 -10.09 45.92
N THR A 15 3.39 -11.13 46.49
CA THR A 15 2.00 -11.29 46.94
C THR A 15 1.63 -10.42 48.15
N ASN A 16 0.42 -9.84 48.18
CA ASN A 16 -0.41 -9.83 49.40
C ASN A 16 -1.93 -9.62 49.13
N ARG A 17 -2.77 -10.17 50.02
CA ARG A 17 -4.24 -10.38 49.92
C ARG A 17 -5.11 -9.18 50.37
N SER A 18 -6.30 -8.98 49.78
CA SER A 18 -7.64 -8.91 50.44
C SER A 18 -8.77 -8.36 49.50
N ASN A 19 -10.01 -8.84 49.73
CA ASN A 19 -11.28 -8.83 48.93
C ASN A 19 -12.12 -7.51 49.01
N PRO A 20 -13.36 -7.35 48.44
CA PRO A 20 -13.96 -7.83 47.16
C PRO A 20 -14.88 -6.79 46.41
N ARG A 21 -15.45 -7.22 45.25
CA ARG A 21 -16.66 -6.75 44.51
C ARG A 21 -16.55 -5.58 43.51
N SER A 22 -16.59 -5.91 42.22
CA SER A 22 -17.54 -5.29 41.27
C SER A 22 -17.79 -6.22 40.07
N PHE A 23 -19.04 -6.25 39.63
CA PHE A 23 -19.61 -7.09 38.58
C PHE A 23 -18.96 -6.83 37.22
N ILE A 24 -18.31 -7.84 36.62
CA ILE A 24 -18.05 -7.89 35.18
C ILE A 24 -18.58 -9.23 34.67
N SER A 25 -19.52 -9.13 33.72
CA SER A 25 -20.15 -10.24 33.03
C SER A 25 -19.10 -11.13 32.37
N ARG A 26 -19.04 -12.37 32.87
CA ARG A 26 -18.16 -13.44 32.43
C ARG A 26 -18.72 -14.01 31.11
N PHE A 27 -18.04 -13.83 29.98
CA PHE A 27 -18.35 -14.59 28.77
C PHE A 27 -17.09 -15.01 28.01
N PHE A 28 -16.97 -16.34 27.90
CA PHE A 28 -15.99 -17.20 27.23
C PHE A 28 -14.52 -17.12 27.69
N SER A 29 -14.26 -17.91 28.74
CA SER A 29 -12.96 -18.48 29.07
C SER A 29 -12.55 -19.50 27.99
N SER A 30 -11.48 -19.23 27.25
CA SER A 30 -10.68 -20.28 26.62
C SER A 30 -9.68 -20.80 27.65
N GLY A 31 -9.65 -22.12 27.81
CA GLY A 31 -8.94 -22.85 28.86
C GLY A 31 -7.49 -22.44 29.13
N GLU A 32 -7.09 -22.77 30.35
CA GLU A 32 -5.80 -22.50 30.99
C GLU A 32 -4.58 -22.97 30.19
N ASN A 33 -3.46 -22.25 30.36
CA ASN A 33 -2.14 -22.36 29.71
C ASN A 33 -1.94 -21.71 28.32
N SER A 34 -2.31 -20.43 28.15
CA SER A 34 -1.68 -19.59 27.12
C SER A 34 -0.68 -18.64 27.78
N SER A 35 0.61 -18.79 27.49
CA SER A 35 1.68 -17.87 27.92
C SER A 35 1.63 -16.50 27.22
N TYR A 36 0.62 -16.28 26.36
CA TYR A 36 0.48 -15.08 25.56
C TYR A 36 -0.84 -14.36 25.83
N THR A 37 -0.78 -13.02 25.88
CA THR A 37 -1.97 -12.16 25.97
C THR A 37 -2.50 -11.94 24.57
N VAL A 38 -3.77 -12.30 24.35
CA VAL A 38 -4.45 -12.09 23.07
C VAL A 38 -5.34 -10.85 23.18
N VAL A 39 -5.11 -9.86 22.32
CA VAL A 39 -5.89 -8.60 22.25
C VAL A 39 -6.72 -8.61 20.98
N ASP A 40 -8.03 -8.42 21.12
CA ASP A 40 -8.96 -8.42 20.00
C ASP A 40 -9.32 -7.00 19.53
N HIS A 41 -9.05 -6.69 18.25
CA HIS A 41 -9.40 -5.41 17.62
C HIS A 41 -10.51 -5.56 16.54
N LYS A 42 -11.30 -4.52 16.29
CA LYS A 42 -12.35 -4.51 15.25
C LYS A 42 -12.21 -3.26 14.39
N TYR A 43 -12.17 -3.47 13.08
CA TYR A 43 -11.99 -2.49 12.02
C TYR A 43 -12.85 -2.88 10.82
N ASP A 44 -13.19 -1.92 9.97
CA ASP A 44 -13.95 -2.17 8.74
C ASP A 44 -13.05 -2.76 7.65
N ALA A 45 -11.82 -2.26 7.57
CA ALA A 45 -10.80 -2.73 6.65
C ALA A 45 -9.45 -2.85 7.36
N VAL A 46 -8.65 -3.83 6.94
CA VAL A 46 -7.28 -3.99 7.40
C VAL A 46 -6.35 -4.12 6.21
N VAL A 47 -5.35 -3.24 6.17
CA VAL A 47 -4.31 -3.19 5.15
C VAL A 47 -3.04 -3.76 5.74
N VAL A 48 -2.48 -4.78 5.08
CA VAL A 48 -1.24 -5.42 5.49
C VAL A 48 -0.10 -4.91 4.61
N GLY A 49 0.80 -4.14 5.19
CA GLY A 49 1.92 -3.47 4.55
C GLY A 49 1.70 -1.96 4.42
N ALA A 50 2.72 -1.19 4.76
CA ALA A 50 2.73 0.29 4.67
C ALA A 50 3.73 0.81 3.63
N GLY A 51 3.85 0.11 2.50
CA GLY A 51 4.55 0.61 1.30
C GLY A 51 3.66 1.57 0.49
N GLY A 52 4.09 1.94 -0.71
CA GLY A 52 3.32 2.87 -1.56
C GLY A 52 1.88 2.42 -1.82
N ALA A 53 1.69 1.14 -2.19
CA ALA A 53 0.36 0.58 -2.45
C ALA A 53 -0.51 0.52 -1.18
N GLY A 54 0.05 0.02 -0.07
CA GLY A 54 -0.67 -0.11 1.18
C GLY A 54 -1.08 1.23 1.78
N LEU A 55 -0.18 2.22 1.76
CA LEU A 55 -0.50 3.58 2.19
C LEU A 55 -1.57 4.22 1.31
N ARG A 56 -1.47 4.09 -0.03
CA ARG A 56 -2.49 4.64 -0.94
C ARG A 56 -3.86 4.00 -0.72
N ALA A 57 -3.91 2.68 -0.48
CA ALA A 57 -5.14 1.98 -0.16
C ALA A 57 -5.70 2.42 1.20
N ALA A 58 -4.85 2.55 2.22
CA ALA A 58 -5.29 2.97 3.55
C ALA A 58 -5.81 4.42 3.57
N ILE A 59 -5.17 5.33 2.82
CA ILE A 59 -5.66 6.69 2.59
C ILE A 59 -7.04 6.64 1.93
N GLY A 60 -7.17 5.92 0.80
CA GLY A 60 -8.44 5.84 0.07
C GLY A 60 -9.58 5.29 0.93
N LEU A 61 -9.33 4.25 1.73
CA LEU A 61 -10.33 3.71 2.66
C LEU A 61 -10.70 4.72 3.75
N SER A 62 -9.71 5.42 4.31
CA SER A 62 -9.94 6.43 5.36
C SER A 62 -10.68 7.66 4.82
N GLU A 63 -10.40 8.09 3.58
CA GLU A 63 -11.11 9.17 2.89
C GLU A 63 -12.60 8.87 2.69
N HIS A 64 -12.93 7.60 2.43
CA HIS A 64 -14.32 7.15 2.31
C HIS A 64 -15.00 6.88 3.67
N GLY A 65 -14.33 7.20 4.78
CA GLY A 65 -14.88 7.10 6.14
C GLY A 65 -14.82 5.72 6.78
N PHE A 66 -14.07 4.77 6.20
CA PHE A 66 -13.90 3.44 6.79
C PHE A 66 -12.86 3.46 7.91
N ASN A 67 -13.18 2.82 9.05
CA ASN A 67 -12.23 2.64 10.13
C ASN A 67 -11.17 1.61 9.73
N THR A 68 -10.01 2.11 9.29
CA THR A 68 -8.98 1.32 8.62
C THR A 68 -7.75 1.16 9.50
N ALA A 69 -7.30 -0.08 9.68
CA ALA A 69 -6.03 -0.39 10.33
C ALA A 69 -4.96 -0.73 9.29
N CYS A 70 -3.82 -0.05 9.35
CA CYS A 70 -2.63 -0.35 8.56
C CYS A 70 -1.59 -1.06 9.42
N ILE A 71 -1.32 -2.32 9.12
CA ILE A 71 -0.40 -3.19 9.87
C ILE A 71 0.88 -3.31 9.08
N THR A 72 2.02 -3.04 9.71
CA THR A 72 3.31 -3.08 9.02
C THR A 72 4.41 -3.60 9.92
N LYS A 73 5.24 -4.51 9.39
CA LYS A 73 6.40 -5.05 10.10
C LYS A 73 7.56 -4.07 10.26
N LEU A 74 7.57 -3.00 9.46
CA LEU A 74 8.58 -1.95 9.50
C LEU A 74 7.89 -0.60 9.70
N PHE A 75 8.60 0.38 10.23
CA PHE A 75 8.14 1.76 10.15
C PHE A 75 7.82 2.13 8.69
N PRO A 76 6.66 2.76 8.37
CA PRO A 76 6.17 2.92 6.99
C PRO A 76 7.20 3.46 6.00
N THR A 77 7.99 4.48 6.38
CA THR A 77 9.01 5.09 5.51
C THR A 77 10.27 4.23 5.28
N ARG A 78 10.39 3.08 5.96
CA ARG A 78 11.43 2.07 5.74
C ARG A 78 11.00 0.96 4.77
N SER A 79 9.80 1.04 4.21
CA SER A 79 9.34 0.13 3.16
C SER A 79 10.19 0.26 1.90
N HIS A 80 10.36 -0.84 1.14
CA HIS A 80 11.25 -0.87 -0.03
C HIS A 80 10.86 0.11 -1.15
N THR A 81 9.62 0.61 -1.16
CA THR A 81 9.22 1.73 -2.03
C THR A 81 10.14 2.95 -1.91
N VAL A 82 10.75 3.19 -0.74
CA VAL A 82 11.70 4.30 -0.52
C VAL A 82 12.93 4.24 -1.42
N ALA A 83 13.32 3.02 -1.83
CA ALA A 83 14.50 2.79 -2.65
C ALA A 83 14.22 2.93 -4.16
N ALA A 84 12.97 3.17 -4.58
CA ALA A 84 12.68 3.39 -5.99
C ALA A 84 13.28 4.73 -6.48
N GLN A 85 13.95 4.70 -7.62
CA GLN A 85 14.66 5.87 -8.17
C GLN A 85 14.02 6.34 -9.48
N GLY A 86 13.83 5.39 -10.40
CA GLY A 86 13.32 5.54 -11.77
C GLY A 86 12.30 6.66 -11.98
N GLY A 87 11.16 6.54 -11.33
CA GLY A 87 10.03 7.42 -11.58
C GLY A 87 8.76 6.61 -11.69
N ILE A 88 7.69 7.28 -12.13
CA ILE A 88 6.37 6.70 -12.31
C ILE A 88 5.95 7.01 -13.75
N ASN A 89 5.55 5.99 -14.50
CA ASN A 89 5.16 6.16 -15.89
C ASN A 89 3.71 6.65 -15.98
N ALA A 90 3.51 7.78 -16.65
CA ALA A 90 2.19 8.31 -16.97
C ALA A 90 2.24 9.09 -18.28
N ALA A 91 1.28 8.85 -19.17
CA ALA A 91 1.15 9.58 -20.43
C ALA A 91 0.54 10.98 -20.19
N LEU A 92 1.32 11.85 -19.54
CA LEU A 92 0.94 13.25 -19.25
C LEU A 92 1.11 14.16 -20.47
N GLY A 93 1.99 13.80 -21.41
CA GLY A 93 2.27 14.59 -22.60
C GLY A 93 3.01 15.91 -22.31
N ASN A 94 3.80 15.99 -21.23
CA ASN A 94 4.44 17.25 -20.83
C ASN A 94 5.73 17.56 -21.62
N MET A 95 6.42 16.53 -22.11
CA MET A 95 7.69 16.67 -22.86
C MET A 95 7.49 16.55 -24.37
N SER A 96 6.58 15.66 -24.77
CA SER A 96 6.16 15.41 -26.14
C SER A 96 4.72 14.96 -26.13
N GLU A 97 4.05 14.98 -27.28
CA GLU A 97 2.76 14.32 -27.43
C GLU A 97 2.88 12.84 -26.99
N ASP A 98 1.93 12.38 -26.19
CA ASP A 98 1.88 11.00 -25.69
C ASP A 98 0.42 10.55 -25.57
N ASP A 99 0.21 9.25 -25.63
CA ASP A 99 -1.10 8.62 -25.52
C ASP A 99 -1.02 7.41 -24.58
N TRP A 100 -2.01 7.28 -23.69
CA TRP A 100 -2.08 6.14 -22.77
C TRP A 100 -2.16 4.80 -23.52
N ARG A 101 -2.67 4.79 -24.76
CA ARG A 101 -2.71 3.61 -25.63
C ARG A 101 -1.32 3.18 -26.10
N TRP A 102 -0.40 4.12 -26.31
CA TRP A 102 1.00 3.80 -26.63
C TRP A 102 1.71 3.22 -25.41
N HIS A 103 1.44 3.77 -24.22
CA HIS A 103 1.91 3.21 -22.96
C HIS A 103 1.38 1.78 -22.72
N MET A 104 0.10 1.53 -23.03
CA MET A 104 -0.50 0.19 -22.96
C MET A 104 0.22 -0.78 -23.91
N TYR A 105 0.46 -0.38 -25.15
CA TYR A 105 1.18 -1.21 -26.14
C TYR A 105 2.57 -1.61 -25.65
N ASP A 106 3.34 -0.64 -25.15
CA ASP A 106 4.67 -0.90 -24.61
C ASP A 106 4.63 -1.85 -23.39
N THR A 107 3.60 -1.74 -22.57
CA THR A 107 3.42 -2.62 -21.40
C THR A 107 3.07 -4.05 -21.82
N VAL A 108 2.15 -4.21 -22.78
CA VAL A 108 1.79 -5.53 -23.32
C VAL A 108 2.97 -6.17 -24.02
N LYS A 109 3.69 -5.42 -24.87
CA LYS A 109 4.90 -5.89 -25.54
C LYS A 109 6.00 -6.24 -24.54
N GLY A 110 6.21 -5.40 -23.52
CA GLY A 110 7.22 -5.61 -22.48
C GLY A 110 6.92 -6.81 -21.58
N SER A 111 5.65 -7.19 -21.46
CA SER A 111 5.21 -8.41 -20.77
C SER A 111 5.37 -9.70 -21.59
N ASP A 112 6.01 -9.60 -22.77
CA ASP A 112 6.22 -10.69 -23.72
C ASP A 112 4.92 -11.40 -24.13
N TRP A 113 3.82 -10.65 -24.19
CA TRP A 113 2.48 -11.16 -24.51
C TRP A 113 1.99 -12.32 -23.61
N LEU A 114 2.66 -12.60 -22.49
CA LEU A 114 2.23 -13.63 -21.54
C LEU A 114 0.86 -13.30 -20.94
N VAL A 115 0.57 -12.00 -20.85
CA VAL A 115 -0.70 -11.41 -20.44
C VAL A 115 -1.82 -11.69 -21.47
N GLN A 116 -1.46 -12.14 -22.68
CA GLN A 116 -2.39 -12.65 -23.69
C GLN A 116 -2.39 -14.19 -23.79
N ALA A 117 -1.26 -14.85 -23.51
CA ALA A 117 -1.06 -16.27 -23.81
C ALA A 117 -1.31 -17.24 -22.64
N VAL A 118 -1.17 -16.82 -21.38
CA VAL A 118 -1.19 -17.75 -20.22
C VAL A 118 -2.34 -17.53 -19.24
N CYS A 119 -3.08 -16.42 -19.31
CA CYS A 119 -4.23 -16.21 -18.44
C CYS A 119 -5.43 -15.69 -19.24
N SER A 120 -6.56 -16.36 -19.03
CA SER A 120 -7.90 -16.09 -19.55
C SER A 120 -8.25 -14.60 -19.67
N THR A 121 -8.27 -14.04 -20.89
CA THR A 121 -9.05 -12.86 -21.35
C THR A 121 -9.13 -11.58 -20.48
N GLY A 122 -8.41 -11.48 -19.35
CA GLY A 122 -8.73 -10.56 -18.26
C GLY A 122 -7.52 -10.03 -17.50
N ASP A 123 -6.34 -10.00 -18.12
CA ASP A 123 -5.21 -9.21 -17.60
C ASP A 123 -4.84 -8.01 -18.52
N GLN A 124 -5.34 -7.97 -19.76
CA GLN A 124 -5.15 -6.80 -20.64
C GLN A 124 -6.03 -5.62 -20.27
N ASP A 125 -7.22 -5.89 -19.75
CA ASP A 125 -8.10 -4.91 -19.11
C ASP A 125 -7.42 -4.28 -17.88
N ALA A 126 -6.65 -5.04 -17.10
CA ALA A 126 -5.86 -4.53 -16.00
C ALA A 126 -4.75 -3.57 -16.48
N ILE A 127 -4.02 -3.92 -17.55
CA ILE A 127 -3.04 -3.01 -18.17
C ILE A 127 -3.73 -1.78 -18.73
N GLN A 128 -4.86 -1.96 -19.41
CA GLN A 128 -5.66 -0.85 -19.96
C GLN A 128 -6.07 0.12 -18.85
N TYR A 129 -6.62 -0.40 -17.75
CA TYR A 129 -7.01 0.39 -16.59
C TYR A 129 -5.82 1.14 -15.99
N MET A 130 -4.70 0.43 -15.75
CA MET A 130 -3.48 1.01 -15.21
C MET A 130 -2.96 2.15 -16.09
N CYS A 131 -2.82 1.95 -17.39
CA CYS A 131 -2.28 2.96 -18.30
C CYS A 131 -3.22 4.15 -18.48
N ARG A 132 -4.54 3.91 -18.48
CA ARG A 132 -5.57 4.95 -18.58
C ARG A 132 -5.64 5.82 -17.32
N GLU A 133 -5.54 5.22 -16.13
CA GLU A 133 -5.61 5.94 -14.86
C GLU A 133 -4.26 6.54 -14.42
N ALA A 134 -3.14 6.11 -15.00
CA ALA A 134 -1.81 6.60 -14.63
C ALA A 134 -1.67 8.14 -14.64
N PRO A 135 -2.18 8.89 -15.65
CA PRO A 135 -2.15 10.35 -15.62
C PRO A 135 -2.88 10.94 -14.41
N ASN A 136 -4.09 10.45 -14.11
CA ASN A 136 -4.90 10.91 -12.98
C ASN A 136 -4.19 10.62 -11.65
N ALA A 137 -3.63 9.42 -11.50
CA ALA A 137 -2.91 9.02 -10.30
C ALA A 137 -1.63 9.84 -10.06
N VAL A 138 -0.89 10.19 -11.12
CA VAL A 138 0.32 11.03 -10.97
C VAL A 138 -0.04 12.48 -10.61
N ILE A 139 -1.11 13.03 -11.19
CA ILE A 139 -1.63 14.36 -10.83
C ILE A 139 -2.12 14.37 -9.37
N GLU A 140 -2.80 13.31 -8.93
CA GLU A 140 -3.19 13.16 -7.53
C GLU A 140 -1.98 13.20 -6.58
N LEU A 141 -0.90 12.50 -6.91
CA LEU A 141 0.33 12.51 -6.11
C LEU A 141 0.97 13.90 -6.07
N GLU A 142 0.95 14.63 -7.18
CA GLU A 142 1.41 16.02 -7.21
C GLU A 142 0.57 16.92 -6.30
N ASN A 143 -0.76 16.78 -6.34
CA ASN A 143 -1.69 17.51 -5.47
C ASN A 143 -1.50 17.16 -3.99
N TYR A 144 -1.10 15.94 -3.67
CA TYR A 144 -0.69 15.56 -2.32
C TYR A 144 0.62 16.20 -1.85
N GLY A 145 1.33 16.89 -2.75
CA GLY A 145 2.57 17.61 -2.47
C GLY A 145 3.83 16.83 -2.85
N LEU A 146 3.75 15.81 -3.70
CA LEU A 146 4.93 15.09 -4.17
C LEU A 146 5.82 16.04 -4.97
N PRO A 147 7.08 16.28 -4.55
CA PRO A 147 7.97 17.24 -5.18
C PRO A 147 8.58 16.69 -6.49
N PHE A 148 7.76 16.56 -7.53
CA PHE A 148 8.25 16.23 -8.86
C PHE A 148 9.21 17.30 -9.37
N SER A 149 10.22 16.86 -10.14
CA SER A 149 11.06 17.76 -10.93
C SER A 149 10.18 18.50 -11.94
N ARG A 150 10.59 19.71 -12.32
CA ARG A 150 9.78 20.61 -13.15
C ARG A 150 10.45 20.89 -14.49
N THR A 151 9.64 21.10 -15.52
CA THR A 151 10.07 21.69 -16.80
C THR A 151 10.18 23.22 -16.67
N GLU A 152 10.72 23.88 -17.69
CA GLU A 152 10.78 25.36 -17.75
C GLU A 152 9.38 25.99 -17.64
N ASP A 153 8.36 25.32 -18.17
CA ASP A 153 6.95 25.74 -18.11
C ASP A 153 6.26 25.43 -16.76
N GLY A 154 6.98 24.87 -15.77
CA GLY A 154 6.44 24.51 -14.46
C GLY A 154 5.62 23.21 -14.42
N LYS A 155 5.56 22.46 -15.52
CA LYS A 155 4.91 21.14 -15.57
C LYS A 155 5.79 20.06 -14.97
N ILE A 156 5.23 18.89 -14.69
CA ILE A 156 5.97 17.72 -14.20
C ILE A 156 6.97 17.28 -15.28
N TYR A 157 8.26 17.26 -14.93
CA TYR A 157 9.33 16.76 -15.79
C TYR A 157 9.22 15.24 -15.98
N GLN A 158 9.40 14.80 -17.23
CA GLN A 158 9.39 13.40 -17.59
C GLN A 158 10.69 13.03 -18.31
N ARG A 159 11.27 11.89 -17.93
CA ARG A 159 12.49 11.37 -18.57
C ARG A 159 12.20 10.17 -19.46
N ALA A 160 13.14 9.89 -20.36
CA ALA A 160 13.15 8.65 -21.12
C ALA A 160 13.42 7.47 -20.18
N PHE A 161 12.76 6.34 -20.44
CA PHE A 161 12.98 5.09 -19.73
C PHE A 161 12.98 3.93 -20.73
N GLY A 162 13.60 2.81 -20.35
CA GLY A 162 13.69 1.63 -21.22
C GLY A 162 12.32 1.09 -21.61
N GLY A 163 12.18 0.66 -22.86
CA GLY A 163 10.95 0.03 -23.37
C GLY A 163 9.78 1.00 -23.60
N GLN A 164 10.04 2.31 -23.75
CA GLN A 164 9.01 3.32 -23.99
C GLN A 164 9.12 3.89 -25.40
N SER A 165 8.06 3.77 -26.20
CA SER A 165 8.01 4.20 -27.59
C SER A 165 6.76 5.03 -27.88
N LEU A 166 6.85 5.89 -28.89
CA LEU A 166 5.70 6.60 -29.45
C LEU A 166 5.08 5.77 -30.58
N ASN A 167 3.81 6.01 -30.91
CA ASN A 167 3.12 5.41 -32.06
C ASN A 167 3.24 3.87 -32.14
N TYR A 168 2.88 3.15 -31.08
CA TYR A 168 2.87 1.69 -31.04
C TYR A 168 4.20 1.03 -31.48
N GLY A 169 5.34 1.57 -31.06
CA GLY A 169 6.66 1.03 -31.40
C GLY A 169 7.26 1.52 -32.71
N MET A 170 6.53 2.28 -33.52
CA MET A 170 7.03 2.83 -34.79
C MET A 170 7.69 4.21 -34.63
N GLY A 171 7.42 4.90 -33.52
CA GLY A 171 7.95 6.21 -33.22
C GLY A 171 9.33 6.20 -32.56
N ARG A 172 9.79 7.40 -32.20
CA ARG A 172 11.02 7.59 -31.42
C ARG A 172 10.79 7.19 -29.95
N GLN A 173 11.87 7.23 -29.18
CA GLN A 173 11.86 7.06 -27.72
C GLN A 173 10.85 8.03 -27.07
N ALA A 174 9.98 7.50 -26.20
CA ALA A 174 9.03 8.31 -25.45
C ALA A 174 9.64 8.83 -24.13
N PHE A 175 9.09 9.95 -23.66
CA PHE A 175 9.47 10.63 -22.41
C PHE A 175 8.27 10.68 -21.46
N ARG A 176 7.98 9.57 -20.79
CA ARG A 176 6.76 9.45 -19.95
C ARG A 176 7.00 9.07 -18.49
N CYS A 177 8.26 8.94 -18.08
CA CYS A 177 8.61 8.61 -16.70
C CYS A 177 8.72 9.89 -15.87
N ALA A 178 7.65 10.25 -15.14
CA ALA A 178 7.65 11.37 -14.21
C ALA A 178 8.57 11.06 -13.02
N CYS A 179 9.48 11.97 -12.68
CA CYS A 179 10.45 11.73 -11.61
C CYS A 179 10.67 12.93 -10.69
N ALA A 180 11.13 12.62 -9.47
CA ALA A 180 11.68 13.59 -8.54
C ALA A 180 13.19 13.33 -8.44
N ALA A 181 13.94 13.97 -9.34
CA ALA A 181 15.35 13.67 -9.59
C ALA A 181 15.58 12.15 -9.76
N ASP A 182 16.39 11.55 -8.90
CA ASP A 182 16.70 10.13 -8.81
C ASP A 182 16.17 9.48 -7.52
N ARG A 183 15.23 10.15 -6.81
CA ARG A 183 14.70 9.72 -5.50
C ARG A 183 13.18 9.71 -5.47
N THR A 184 12.56 9.33 -6.59
CA THR A 184 11.09 9.37 -6.72
C THR A 184 10.38 8.50 -5.68
N GLY A 185 10.92 7.34 -5.35
CA GLY A 185 10.37 6.45 -4.31
C GLY A 185 10.43 7.03 -2.91
N HIS A 186 11.53 7.70 -2.57
CA HIS A 186 11.67 8.43 -1.32
C HIS A 186 10.63 9.55 -1.21
N ALA A 187 10.54 10.40 -2.23
CA ALA A 187 9.56 11.48 -2.30
C ALA A 187 8.11 10.96 -2.21
N LEU A 188 7.79 9.90 -2.97
CA LEU A 188 6.48 9.25 -2.98
C LEU A 188 6.10 8.74 -1.58
N LEU A 189 6.96 7.95 -0.95
CA LEU A 189 6.63 7.28 0.30
C LEU A 189 6.47 8.27 1.45
N HIS A 190 7.31 9.30 1.51
CA HIS A 190 7.16 10.36 2.51
C HIS A 190 5.90 11.20 2.30
N THR A 191 5.54 11.49 1.04
CA THR A 191 4.29 12.20 0.71
C THR A 191 3.07 11.40 1.14
N LEU A 192 3.01 10.12 0.76
CA LEU A 192 1.89 9.24 1.12
C LEU A 192 1.80 9.02 2.63
N TYR A 193 2.92 8.83 3.32
CA TYR A 193 2.91 8.71 4.78
C TYR A 193 2.38 9.99 5.45
N GLY A 194 2.81 11.16 4.98
CA GLY A 194 2.30 12.45 5.45
C GLY A 194 0.80 12.62 5.21
N GLN A 195 0.28 12.18 4.06
CA GLN A 195 -1.16 12.21 3.79
C GLN A 195 -1.93 11.22 4.65
N ALA A 196 -1.44 9.99 4.84
CA ALA A 196 -2.10 9.02 5.71
C ALA A 196 -2.25 9.50 7.16
N MET A 197 -1.29 10.28 7.66
CA MET A 197 -1.39 10.95 8.96
C MET A 197 -2.50 12.01 9.01
N LYS A 198 -2.77 12.72 7.90
CA LYS A 198 -3.86 13.70 7.83
C LYS A 198 -5.25 13.04 7.85
N HIS A 199 -5.36 11.83 7.31
CA HIS A 199 -6.63 11.09 7.19
C HIS A 199 -6.91 10.15 8.38
N ASN A 200 -6.24 10.34 9.53
CA ASN A 200 -6.45 9.56 10.77
C ASN A 200 -6.38 8.03 10.57
N THR A 201 -5.60 7.55 9.60
CA THR A 201 -5.37 6.12 9.44
C THR A 201 -4.65 5.56 10.67
N LEU A 202 -5.16 4.47 11.24
CA LEU A 202 -4.56 3.85 12.43
C LEU A 202 -3.42 2.92 12.04
N PHE A 203 -2.24 3.15 12.60
CA PHE A 203 -1.05 2.38 12.28
C PHE A 203 -0.65 1.44 13.42
N PHE A 204 -0.44 0.17 13.06
CA PHE A 204 0.19 -0.84 13.90
C PHE A 204 1.59 -1.08 13.35
N VAL A 205 2.54 -0.31 13.88
CA VAL A 205 3.93 -0.28 13.43
C VAL A 205 4.74 -1.34 14.15
N GLU A 206 5.59 -2.05 13.40
CA GLU A 206 6.41 -3.18 13.87
C GLU A 206 5.57 -4.38 14.33
N TYR A 207 4.39 -4.56 13.73
CA TYR A 207 3.55 -5.73 13.92
C TYR A 207 3.80 -6.74 12.79
N PHE A 208 4.12 -7.97 13.16
CA PHE A 208 4.31 -9.07 12.22
C PHE A 208 2.98 -9.80 12.00
N ALA A 209 2.47 -9.68 10.78
CA ALA A 209 1.39 -10.53 10.27
C ALA A 209 1.87 -11.98 10.19
N LEU A 210 1.17 -12.90 10.85
CA LEU A 210 1.48 -14.33 10.74
C LEU A 210 0.59 -15.00 9.71
N ASP A 211 -0.70 -15.07 10.02
CA ASP A 211 -1.66 -15.87 9.26
C ASP A 211 -2.98 -15.14 9.10
N LEU A 212 -3.60 -15.40 7.95
CA LEU A 212 -4.98 -15.05 7.67
C LEU A 212 -5.89 -16.02 8.42
N LEU A 213 -6.88 -15.48 9.10
CA LEU A 213 -7.89 -16.31 9.74
C LEU A 213 -9.00 -16.56 8.72
N MET A 214 -9.23 -17.84 8.46
CA MET A 214 -10.18 -18.37 7.49
C MET A 214 -11.31 -19.09 8.23
N ASN A 215 -12.55 -18.95 7.73
CA ASN A 215 -13.70 -19.67 8.25
C ASN A 215 -13.61 -21.12 7.78
N ASN A 216 -14.38 -22.00 8.43
CA ASN A 216 -14.45 -23.41 8.05
C ASN A 216 -14.90 -23.62 6.59
N ASP A 217 -15.60 -22.65 6.00
CA ASP A 217 -16.03 -22.64 4.59
C ASP A 217 -14.95 -22.14 3.60
N GLY A 218 -13.71 -21.92 4.06
CA GLY A 218 -12.61 -21.40 3.24
C GLY A 218 -12.73 -19.92 2.89
N LYS A 219 -13.70 -19.19 3.44
CA LYS A 219 -13.83 -17.73 3.29
C LYS A 219 -13.00 -17.01 4.35
N LEU A 220 -12.30 -15.96 3.95
CA LEU A 220 -11.50 -15.14 4.85
C LEU A 220 -12.41 -14.44 5.87
N ILE A 221 -12.18 -14.63 7.17
CA ILE A 221 -13.10 -14.13 8.23
C ILE A 221 -12.85 -12.66 8.56
N GLN A 222 -12.09 -11.93 7.74
CA GLN A 222 -11.62 -10.58 8.05
C GLN A 222 -10.97 -10.53 9.44
N LYS A 223 -10.13 -11.51 9.76
CA LYS A 223 -9.28 -11.52 10.94
C LYS A 223 -7.87 -11.93 10.51
N MET A 224 -6.84 -11.43 11.16
CA MET A 224 -5.50 -12.00 11.07
C MET A 224 -4.82 -11.94 12.43
N ILE A 225 -3.84 -12.81 12.59
CA ILE A 225 -3.02 -12.91 13.78
C ILE A 225 -1.80 -12.03 13.60
N CYS A 226 -1.53 -11.16 14.57
CA CYS A 226 -0.33 -10.33 14.60
C CYS A 226 0.44 -10.51 15.90
N PHE A 227 1.76 -10.39 15.82
CA PHE A 227 2.64 -10.32 17.00
C PHE A 227 3.36 -8.97 17.06
N THR A 228 3.56 -8.49 18.28
CA THR A 228 4.46 -7.38 18.63
C THR A 228 5.79 -7.92 19.11
#